data_AF-A0A9D9LSY5-F1
#
_entry.id   AF-A0A9D9LSY5-F1
#
_cell.length_a   1.000
_cell.length_b   1.000
_cell.length_c   1.000
_cell.angle_alpha   90.00
_cell.angle_beta   90.00
_cell.angle_gamma   90.00
#
_symmetry.space_group_name_H-M   'P 1'
#
loop_
_entity.id
_entity.type
_entity.pdbx_description
1 polymer ?
#
loop_
_entity_poly.entity_id
_entity_poly.type
_entity_poly.pdbx_seq_one_letter_code
_entity_poly.pdbx_strand_id
1 'polypeptide(L)'
;IRVDGSADNRKIENFTFVALEELFANAIVHNNYENGKPIQIYVSEKQINIVNYNKPLPPIRISDLNERTFFNERDTENPEIRDMFKALGIIESFGTGIGEAKRSMRENGSPDLFYKTFDVNDNVTSVVIPVNEEYYEIKNGSKPKKKVWIETETKDFKQKILDSEYTKKIKQNILKLYEEIGTEVFGNSRVVEILGCSEVTATSYLKRMEDKLKIIVPVEGMGKGKYRFSV
;
A
#
# COMPACT_ATOMS: atom_id res chain seq x y z
N ILE A 1 -9.92 3.62 20.37
CA ILE A 1 -9.32 4.91 20.80
C ILE A 1 -10.35 6.00 20.55
N ARG A 2 -10.72 6.74 21.60
CA ARG A 2 -11.59 7.91 21.46
C ARG A 2 -10.78 9.04 20.84
N VAL A 3 -11.29 9.63 19.76
CA VAL A 3 -10.72 10.84 19.19
C VAL A 3 -11.30 12.03 19.96
N ASP A 4 -10.46 12.91 20.51
CA ASP A 4 -10.94 14.06 21.29
C ASP A 4 -11.94 14.88 20.47
N GLY A 5 -13.18 15.03 20.99
CA GLY A 5 -14.26 15.79 20.35
C GLY A 5 -15.12 15.00 19.34
N SER A 6 -14.88 13.71 19.13
CA SER A 6 -15.74 12.82 18.33
C SER A 6 -16.29 11.68 19.18
N ALA A 7 -17.54 11.27 18.91
CA ALA A 7 -18.15 10.09 19.51
C ALA A 7 -17.57 8.77 18.94
N ASP A 8 -16.76 8.83 17.89
CA ASP A 8 -16.25 7.67 17.19
C ASP A 8 -15.04 7.05 17.89
N ASN A 9 -15.11 5.74 18.08
CA ASN A 9 -14.00 4.91 18.55
C ASN A 9 -13.23 4.37 17.35
N ARG A 10 -11.97 4.79 17.18
CA ARG A 10 -11.06 4.17 16.19
C ARG A 10 -10.57 2.82 16.72
N LYS A 11 -10.74 1.74 15.96
CA LYS A 11 -10.13 0.43 16.24
C LYS A 11 -8.72 0.42 15.64
N ILE A 12 -7.74 -0.09 16.40
CA ILE A 12 -6.40 -0.36 15.92
C ILE A 12 -6.10 -1.83 16.16
N GLU A 13 -5.59 -2.48 15.14
CA GLU A 13 -5.14 -3.86 15.21
C GLU A 13 -3.62 -3.91 15.36
N ASN A 14 -3.13 -4.92 16.07
CA ASN A 14 -1.69 -5.17 16.21
C ASN A 14 -1.07 -5.49 14.84
N PHE A 15 -1.67 -6.48 14.19
CA PHE A 15 -1.43 -6.91 12.82
C PHE A 15 -2.80 -7.04 12.17
N THR A 16 -2.98 -6.49 10.97
CA THR A 16 -4.29 -6.51 10.33
C THR A 16 -4.64 -7.91 9.87
N PHE A 17 -5.90 -8.31 10.03
CA PHE A 17 -6.35 -9.64 9.60
C PHE A 17 -6.12 -9.85 8.10
N VAL A 18 -6.49 -8.86 7.28
CA VAL A 18 -6.29 -8.88 5.82
C VAL A 18 -4.83 -9.11 5.44
N ALA A 19 -3.88 -8.41 6.06
CA ALA A 19 -2.47 -8.61 5.75
C ALA A 19 -1.97 -10.01 6.16
N LEU A 20 -2.46 -10.56 7.27
CA LEU A 20 -2.10 -11.91 7.69
C LEU A 20 -2.67 -12.97 6.76
N GLU A 21 -3.95 -12.86 6.41
CA GLU A 21 -4.65 -13.77 5.51
C GLU A 21 -3.95 -13.83 4.15
N GLU A 22 -3.71 -12.67 3.54
CA GLU A 22 -3.03 -12.56 2.25
C GLU A 22 -1.61 -13.12 2.29
N LEU A 23 -0.82 -12.77 3.31
CA LEU A 23 0.58 -13.21 3.37
C LEU A 23 0.72 -14.69 3.73
N PHE A 24 -0.19 -15.25 4.55
CA PHE A 24 -0.21 -16.70 4.81
C PHE A 24 -0.68 -17.49 3.60
N ALA A 25 -1.72 -17.04 2.90
CA ALA A 25 -2.18 -17.66 1.68
C ALA A 25 -1.06 -17.66 0.62
N ASN A 26 -0.37 -16.53 0.45
CA ASN A 26 0.78 -16.44 -0.44
C ASN A 26 1.94 -17.37 -0.03
N ALA A 27 2.25 -17.44 1.26
CA ALA A 27 3.30 -18.34 1.76
C ALA A 27 2.98 -19.80 1.47
N ILE A 28 1.71 -20.21 1.58
CA ILE A 28 1.27 -21.58 1.27
C ILE A 28 1.30 -21.82 -0.23
N VAL A 29 0.66 -20.97 -1.02
CA VAL A 29 0.53 -21.15 -2.46
C VAL A 29 1.89 -21.14 -3.16
N HIS A 30 2.83 -20.30 -2.72
CA HIS A 30 4.13 -20.13 -3.38
C HIS A 30 5.28 -20.90 -2.72
N ASN A 31 5.01 -21.83 -1.80
CA ASN A 31 6.06 -22.62 -1.18
C ASN A 31 6.64 -23.68 -2.13
N ASN A 32 7.96 -23.86 -2.13
CA ASN A 32 8.55 -25.06 -2.72
C ASN A 32 8.42 -26.22 -1.71
N TYR A 33 7.46 -27.11 -1.93
CA TYR A 33 7.24 -28.29 -1.07
C TYR A 33 8.22 -29.44 -1.32
N GLU A 34 8.93 -29.45 -2.46
CA GLU A 34 9.90 -30.49 -2.80
C GLU A 34 11.21 -30.36 -2.00
N ASN A 35 11.54 -29.15 -1.53
CA ASN A 35 12.78 -28.90 -0.79
C ASN A 35 12.78 -29.43 0.66
N GLY A 36 11.65 -29.96 1.15
CA GLY A 36 11.49 -30.53 2.49
C GLY A 36 11.58 -29.52 3.65
N LYS A 37 11.67 -28.22 3.37
CA LYS A 37 11.73 -27.17 4.40
C LYS A 37 10.33 -26.58 4.62
N PRO A 38 9.87 -26.50 5.88
CA PRO A 38 8.56 -25.94 6.17
C PRO A 38 8.55 -24.42 6.00
N ILE A 39 7.38 -23.86 5.77
CA ILE A 39 7.13 -22.44 5.96
C ILE A 39 7.36 -22.11 7.44
N GLN A 40 8.21 -21.12 7.72
CA GLN A 40 8.49 -20.72 9.10
C GLN A 40 7.83 -19.39 9.43
N ILE A 41 7.17 -19.34 10.58
CA ILE A 41 6.49 -18.14 11.08
C ILE A 41 7.09 -17.79 12.43
N TYR A 42 7.79 -16.66 12.48
CA TYR A 42 8.38 -16.12 13.70
C TYR A 42 7.49 -15.00 14.23
N VAL A 43 6.99 -15.14 15.45
CA VAL A 43 6.18 -14.12 16.11
C VAL A 43 6.96 -13.53 17.27
N SER A 44 7.08 -12.21 17.28
CA SER A 44 7.69 -11.45 18.36
C SER A 44 6.78 -10.29 18.77
N GLU A 45 7.13 -9.59 19.85
CA GLU A 45 6.38 -8.40 20.25
C GLU A 45 6.47 -7.24 19.25
N LYS A 46 7.46 -7.28 18.36
CA LYS A 46 7.75 -6.20 17.42
C LYS A 46 7.34 -6.48 15.99
N GLN A 47 7.18 -7.75 15.61
CA GLN A 47 6.88 -8.14 14.25
C GLN A 47 6.48 -9.61 14.14
N ILE A 48 5.81 -9.93 13.04
CA ILE A 48 5.70 -11.28 12.49
C ILE A 48 6.63 -11.37 11.28
N ASN A 49 7.35 -12.48 11.14
CA ASN A 49 8.16 -12.77 9.97
C ASN A 49 7.78 -14.14 9.39
N ILE A 50 7.38 -14.17 8.13
CA ILE A 50 7.01 -15.39 7.39
C ILE A 50 8.11 -15.69 6.39
N VAL A 51 8.60 -16.94 6.39
CA VAL A 51 9.75 -17.37 5.60
C VAL A 51 9.40 -18.60 4.77
N ASN A 52 9.60 -18.46 3.46
CA ASN A 52 9.60 -19.53 2.48
C ASN A 52 11.04 -19.79 2.01
N TYR A 53 11.44 -21.04 1.91
CA TYR A 53 12.79 -21.43 1.46
C TYR A 53 12.88 -21.59 -0.06
N ASN A 54 12.32 -20.61 -0.76
CA ASN A 54 12.45 -20.41 -2.20
C ASN A 54 12.28 -18.92 -2.54
N LYS A 55 12.85 -18.50 -3.67
CA LYS A 55 12.56 -17.20 -4.27
C LYS A 55 11.22 -17.23 -5.02
N PRO A 56 10.63 -16.06 -5.30
CA PRO A 56 9.53 -15.97 -6.24
C PRO A 56 9.95 -16.50 -7.60
N LEU A 57 9.02 -17.09 -8.35
CA LEU A 57 9.28 -17.54 -9.71
C LEU A 57 9.59 -16.33 -10.61
N PRO A 58 10.59 -16.42 -11.51
CA PRO A 58 10.83 -15.40 -12.51
C PRO A 58 9.56 -15.11 -13.34
N PRO A 59 9.31 -13.86 -13.75
CA PRO A 59 10.22 -12.71 -13.68
C PRO A 59 10.19 -11.92 -12.36
N ILE A 60 9.38 -12.33 -11.37
CA ILE A 60 9.20 -11.57 -10.12
C ILE A 60 10.47 -11.63 -9.27
N ARG A 61 10.95 -10.47 -8.83
CA ARG A 61 12.05 -10.33 -7.87
C ARG A 61 11.54 -9.87 -6.52
N ILE A 62 12.34 -10.10 -5.48
CA ILE A 62 12.06 -9.58 -4.12
C ILE A 62 11.88 -8.06 -4.10
N SER A 63 12.67 -7.32 -4.90
CA SER A 63 12.51 -5.86 -5.05
C SER A 63 11.11 -5.49 -5.55
N ASP A 64 10.57 -6.26 -6.48
CA ASP A 64 9.23 -6.03 -7.03
C ASP A 64 8.16 -6.22 -5.95
N LEU A 65 8.32 -7.20 -5.06
CA LEU A 65 7.42 -7.42 -3.91
C LEU A 65 7.41 -6.23 -2.95
N ASN A 66 8.50 -5.49 -2.85
CA ASN A 66 8.59 -4.26 -2.05
C ASN A 66 8.00 -3.04 -2.78
N GLU A 67 8.32 -2.87 -4.06
CA GLU A 67 8.00 -1.66 -4.83
C GLU A 67 6.60 -1.66 -5.45
N ARG A 68 6.07 -2.84 -5.80
CA ARG A 68 4.81 -2.98 -6.52
C ARG A 68 3.68 -3.38 -5.59
N THR A 69 2.45 -3.09 -6.03
CA THR A 69 1.20 -3.47 -5.36
C THR A 69 0.32 -4.37 -6.23
N PHE A 70 0.72 -4.60 -7.48
CA PHE A 70 -0.01 -5.38 -8.45
C PHE A 70 0.94 -6.19 -9.33
N PHE A 71 0.56 -7.44 -9.62
CA PHE A 71 1.35 -8.40 -10.39
C PHE A 71 0.45 -9.06 -11.45
N ASN A 72 0.88 -9.01 -12.72
CA ASN A 72 0.16 -9.68 -13.81
C ASN A 72 0.57 -11.15 -13.93
N GLU A 73 1.75 -11.47 -13.40
CA GLU A 73 2.35 -12.79 -13.38
C GLU A 73 1.57 -13.69 -12.41
N ARG A 74 1.08 -14.82 -12.91
CA ARG A 74 0.23 -15.76 -12.15
C ARG A 74 0.90 -17.09 -11.86
N ASP A 75 2.18 -17.19 -12.21
CA ASP A 75 2.94 -18.41 -12.04
C ASP A 75 3.16 -18.69 -10.55
N THR A 76 2.94 -19.93 -10.19
CA THR A 76 3.11 -20.43 -8.83
C THR A 76 3.68 -21.84 -8.90
N GLU A 77 4.45 -22.21 -7.89
CA GLU A 77 4.95 -23.57 -7.71
C GLU A 77 3.80 -24.57 -7.52
N ASN A 78 2.65 -24.12 -6.99
CA ASN A 78 1.54 -24.99 -6.61
C ASN A 78 0.20 -24.55 -7.23
N PRO A 79 -0.01 -24.77 -8.54
CA PRO A 79 -1.26 -24.40 -9.21
C PRO A 79 -2.49 -25.13 -8.65
N GLU A 80 -2.37 -26.38 -8.20
CA GLU A 80 -3.49 -27.12 -7.60
C GLU A 80 -3.91 -26.54 -6.24
N ILE A 81 -2.94 -26.22 -5.37
CA ILE A 81 -3.20 -25.57 -4.07
C ILE A 81 -3.83 -24.20 -4.31
N ARG A 82 -3.30 -23.44 -5.27
CA ARG A 82 -3.87 -22.15 -5.69
C ARG A 82 -5.34 -22.30 -6.09
N ASP A 83 -5.66 -23.25 -6.95
CA ASP A 83 -7.02 -23.42 -7.47
C ASP A 83 -7.99 -23.89 -6.38
N MET A 84 -7.52 -24.74 -5.46
CA MET A 84 -8.27 -25.10 -4.25
C MET A 84 -8.54 -23.88 -3.36
N PHE A 85 -7.54 -23.03 -3.09
CA PHE A 85 -7.71 -21.84 -2.26
C PHE A 85 -8.71 -20.86 -2.88
N LYS A 86 -8.67 -20.71 -4.21
CA LYS A 86 -9.66 -19.92 -4.93
C LYS A 86 -11.07 -20.52 -4.83
N ALA A 87 -11.21 -21.83 -4.99
CA ALA A 87 -12.50 -22.51 -4.88
C ALA A 87 -13.11 -22.39 -3.47
N LEU A 88 -12.27 -22.34 -2.43
CA LEU A 88 -12.67 -22.14 -1.05
C LEU A 88 -12.94 -20.66 -0.69
N GLY A 89 -12.67 -19.73 -1.60
CA GLY A 89 -12.81 -18.29 -1.34
C GLY A 89 -11.75 -17.70 -0.41
N ILE A 90 -10.62 -18.39 -0.23
CA ILE A 90 -9.49 -17.91 0.58
C ILE A 90 -8.69 -16.85 -0.18
N ILE A 91 -8.66 -16.94 -1.51
CA ILE A 91 -8.00 -15.96 -2.39
C ILE A 91 -9.04 -15.50 -3.43
N GLU A 92 -9.37 -14.21 -3.42
CA GLU A 92 -10.41 -13.66 -4.30
C GLU A 92 -9.90 -13.39 -5.72
N SER A 93 -8.71 -12.81 -5.85
CA SER A 93 -8.16 -12.43 -7.14
C SER A 93 -6.63 -12.51 -7.18
N PHE A 94 -6.09 -12.73 -8.38
CA PHE A 94 -4.65 -12.91 -8.56
C PHE A 94 -3.94 -11.57 -8.71
N GLY A 95 -2.80 -11.45 -8.03
CA GLY A 95 -1.89 -10.33 -8.22
C GLY A 95 -2.20 -9.08 -7.39
N THR A 96 -3.33 -9.02 -6.69
CA THR A 96 -3.69 -7.89 -5.82
C THR A 96 -3.35 -8.10 -4.35
N GLY A 97 -3.21 -9.36 -3.90
CA GLY A 97 -3.08 -9.71 -2.49
C GLY A 97 -1.98 -8.97 -1.71
N ILE A 98 -0.79 -8.82 -2.30
CA ILE A 98 0.29 -8.02 -1.69
C ILE A 98 -0.10 -6.54 -1.58
N GLY A 99 -0.77 -5.99 -2.59
CA GLY A 99 -1.29 -4.62 -2.57
C GLY A 99 -2.36 -4.41 -1.51
N GLU A 100 -3.26 -5.38 -1.34
CA GLU A 100 -4.32 -5.38 -0.32
C GLU A 100 -3.73 -5.48 1.09
N ALA A 101 -2.77 -6.38 1.31
CA ALA A 101 -2.04 -6.46 2.57
C ALA A 101 -1.37 -5.13 2.93
N LYS A 102 -0.65 -4.52 1.98
CA LYS A 102 -0.01 -3.20 2.16
C LYS A 102 -1.05 -2.10 2.44
N ARG A 103 -2.18 -2.10 1.72
CA ARG A 103 -3.26 -1.13 1.91
C ARG A 103 -3.86 -1.23 3.31
N SER A 104 -4.19 -2.44 3.75
CA SER A 104 -4.75 -2.70 5.07
C SER A 104 -3.81 -2.21 6.18
N MET A 105 -2.50 -2.47 6.05
CA MET A 105 -1.50 -1.97 7.00
C MET A 105 -1.53 -0.44 7.10
N ARG A 106 -1.56 0.27 5.97
CA ARG A 106 -1.63 1.74 5.93
C ARG A 106 -2.92 2.29 6.52
N GLU A 107 -4.07 1.70 6.19
CA GLU A 107 -5.38 2.11 6.72
C GLU A 107 -5.47 1.93 8.24
N ASN A 108 -4.82 0.89 8.77
CA ASN A 108 -4.67 0.67 10.21
C ASN A 108 -3.65 1.61 10.87
N GLY A 109 -2.89 2.40 10.08
CA GLY A 109 -1.81 3.25 10.56
C GLY A 109 -0.59 2.47 11.04
N SER A 110 -0.41 1.23 10.57
CA SER A 110 0.77 0.42 10.83
C SER A 110 1.93 0.80 9.89
N PRO A 111 3.19 0.53 10.27
CA PRO A 111 4.30 0.59 9.34
C PRO A 111 4.09 -0.38 8.17
N ASP A 112 4.58 -0.03 6.97
CA ASP A 112 4.50 -0.91 5.81
C ASP A 112 5.24 -2.25 6.06
N LEU A 113 4.65 -3.34 5.56
CA LEU A 113 5.32 -4.63 5.47
C LEU A 113 6.45 -4.56 4.42
N PHE A 114 7.50 -5.36 4.62
CA PHE A 114 8.61 -5.42 3.68
C PHE A 114 9.19 -6.82 3.55
N TYR A 115 9.69 -7.14 2.36
CA TYR A 115 10.42 -8.35 2.06
C TYR A 115 11.92 -8.10 2.26
N LYS A 116 12.57 -8.97 3.04
CA LYS A 116 14.02 -8.91 3.26
C LYS A 116 14.78 -9.20 1.99
N THR A 117 15.81 -8.42 1.72
CA THR A 117 16.80 -8.71 0.69
C THR A 117 17.88 -9.62 1.29
N PHE A 118 18.21 -10.68 0.55
CA PHE A 118 19.26 -11.64 0.91
C PHE A 118 20.32 -11.66 -0.19
N ASP A 119 21.40 -12.43 0.02
CA ASP A 119 22.41 -12.62 -1.01
C ASP A 119 21.81 -13.31 -2.25
N VAL A 120 22.45 -13.14 -3.41
CA VAL A 120 22.00 -13.79 -4.65
C VAL A 120 21.94 -15.31 -4.53
N ASN A 121 22.77 -15.91 -3.67
CA ASN A 121 22.80 -17.35 -3.43
C ASN A 121 21.72 -17.84 -2.45
N ASP A 122 21.10 -16.95 -1.69
CA ASP A 122 20.08 -17.32 -0.70
C ASP A 122 18.73 -17.53 -1.37
N ASN A 123 18.30 -18.79 -1.52
CA ASN A 123 16.99 -19.13 -2.08
C ASN A 123 15.86 -18.99 -1.04
N VAL A 124 15.57 -17.75 -0.63
CA VAL A 124 14.63 -17.46 0.46
C VAL A 124 13.77 -16.25 0.12
N THR A 125 12.49 -16.32 0.49
CA THR A 125 11.56 -15.19 0.54
C THR A 125 11.13 -15.00 1.98
N SER A 126 11.34 -13.79 2.53
CA SER A 126 10.98 -13.49 3.92
C SER A 126 10.26 -12.16 3.99
N VAL A 127 8.99 -12.17 4.41
CA VAL A 127 8.18 -10.98 4.61
C VAL A 127 8.07 -10.66 6.09
N VAL A 128 8.30 -9.39 6.43
CA VAL A 128 8.20 -8.84 7.77
C VAL A 128 6.97 -7.97 7.85
N ILE A 129 6.14 -8.24 8.85
CA ILE A 129 4.94 -7.48 9.21
C ILE A 129 5.24 -6.80 10.55
N PRO A 130 5.55 -5.49 10.56
CA PRO A 130 5.87 -4.77 11.79
C PRO A 130 4.63 -4.59 12.67
N VAL A 131 4.85 -4.51 13.98
CA VAL A 131 3.81 -4.15 14.95
C VAL A 131 3.30 -2.73 14.69
N ASN A 132 1.99 -2.51 14.85
CA ASN A 132 1.47 -1.17 14.98
C ASN A 132 2.03 -0.49 16.24
N GLU A 133 2.71 0.64 16.06
CA GLU A 133 3.42 1.30 17.17
C GLU A 133 2.47 1.87 18.22
N GLU A 134 1.31 2.39 17.81
CA GLU A 134 0.29 2.90 18.72
C GLU A 134 -0.34 1.76 19.54
N TYR A 135 -0.60 0.62 18.90
CA TYR A 135 -1.01 -0.60 19.60
C TYR A 135 0.05 -1.03 20.64
N TYR A 136 1.33 -1.05 20.24
CA TYR A 136 2.43 -1.43 21.12
C TYR A 136 2.56 -0.52 22.33
N GLU A 137 2.42 0.81 22.15
CA GLU A 137 2.46 1.79 23.22
C GLU A 137 1.29 1.60 24.20
N ILE A 138 0.07 1.42 23.69
CA ILE A 138 -1.13 1.17 24.50
C ILE A 138 -0.99 -0.13 25.31
N LYS A 139 -0.54 -1.22 24.67
CA LYS A 139 -0.34 -2.52 25.33
C LYS A 139 0.64 -2.41 26.50
N ASN A 140 1.69 -1.60 26.38
CA ASN A 140 2.72 -1.42 27.39
C ASN A 140 2.42 -0.30 28.41
N GLY A 141 1.17 0.18 28.48
CA GLY A 141 0.75 1.21 29.44
C GLY A 141 1.40 2.58 29.22
N SER A 142 2.04 2.79 28.07
CA SER A 142 2.54 4.10 27.67
C SER A 142 1.35 4.91 27.14
N LYS A 143 1.29 6.21 27.47
CA LYS A 143 0.36 7.10 26.75
C LYS A 143 0.75 7.04 25.29
N PRO A 144 -0.15 6.66 24.37
CA PRO A 144 0.17 6.64 22.96
C PRO A 144 0.68 8.03 22.60
N LYS A 145 1.92 8.14 22.11
CA LYS A 145 2.32 9.32 21.37
C LYS A 145 1.37 9.31 20.18
N LYS A 146 0.47 10.30 20.06
CA LYS A 146 -0.39 10.47 18.89
C LYS A 146 0.53 10.36 17.65
N LYS A 147 0.60 9.18 17.04
CA LYS A 147 1.44 8.93 15.88
C LYS A 147 0.56 9.28 14.69
N VAL A 148 0.59 10.57 14.41
CA VAL A 148 0.10 11.28 13.22
C VAL A 148 0.83 10.71 11.99
N TRP A 149 0.66 9.44 11.60
CA TRP A 149 1.41 8.85 10.46
C TRP A 149 0.61 8.78 9.17
N ILE A 150 -0.71 8.65 9.22
CA ILE A 150 -1.56 8.87 8.03
C ILE A 150 -1.75 10.37 7.77
N GLU A 151 -1.65 11.17 8.82
CA GLU A 151 -1.79 12.62 8.74
C GLU A 151 -0.48 13.34 8.35
N THR A 152 0.74 12.81 8.40
CA THR A 152 1.93 13.67 8.14
C THR A 152 2.26 13.82 6.65
N GLU A 153 2.15 12.76 5.84
CA GLU A 153 2.26 12.89 4.36
C GLU A 153 1.03 13.57 3.76
N THR A 154 -0.18 13.21 4.23
CA THR A 154 -1.38 13.95 3.83
C THR A 154 -1.45 15.35 4.43
N LYS A 155 -0.87 15.66 5.61
CA LYS A 155 -0.77 17.04 6.11
C LYS A 155 0.29 17.80 5.34
N ASP A 156 1.49 17.30 5.07
CA ASP A 156 2.47 18.06 4.28
C ASP A 156 1.92 18.34 2.86
N PHE A 157 1.22 17.37 2.29
CA PHE A 157 0.52 17.50 1.01
C PHE A 157 -0.65 18.49 1.07
N LYS A 158 -1.59 18.33 2.01
CA LYS A 158 -2.75 19.22 2.18
C LYS A 158 -2.29 20.62 2.62
N GLN A 159 -1.24 20.73 3.43
CA GLN A 159 -0.64 21.98 3.89
C GLN A 159 0.07 22.71 2.74
N LYS A 160 0.82 22.02 1.87
CA LYS A 160 1.35 22.62 0.62
C LYS A 160 0.25 23.23 -0.26
N ILE A 161 -0.90 22.56 -0.34
CA ILE A 161 -2.07 23.10 -1.06
C ILE A 161 -2.66 24.29 -0.30
N LEU A 162 -2.83 24.20 1.01
CA LEU A 162 -3.43 25.25 1.85
C LEU A 162 -2.55 26.50 1.97
N ASP A 163 -1.24 26.35 1.98
CA ASP A 163 -0.24 27.43 2.07
C ASP A 163 0.08 28.06 0.71
N SER A 164 -0.36 27.43 -0.39
CA SER A 164 -0.17 28.00 -1.73
C SER A 164 -0.88 29.35 -1.90
N GLU A 165 -0.39 30.19 -2.80
CA GLU A 165 -1.01 31.49 -3.12
C GLU A 165 -2.33 31.38 -3.91
N TYR A 166 -2.82 30.15 -4.13
CA TYR A 166 -4.03 29.94 -4.92
C TYR A 166 -5.31 30.34 -4.18
N THR A 167 -6.34 30.65 -4.97
CA THR A 167 -7.66 30.97 -4.43
C THR A 167 -8.27 29.77 -3.71
N LYS A 168 -9.13 30.04 -2.73
CA LYS A 168 -9.84 29.00 -1.95
C LYS A 168 -10.51 27.94 -2.82
N LYS A 169 -11.10 28.35 -3.95
CA LYS A 169 -11.77 27.47 -4.91
C LYS A 169 -10.80 26.51 -5.60
N ILE A 170 -9.61 26.98 -5.98
CA ILE A 170 -8.57 26.14 -6.60
C ILE A 170 -8.04 25.12 -5.59
N LYS A 171 -7.77 25.56 -4.35
CA LYS A 171 -7.33 24.67 -3.26
C LYS A 171 -8.32 23.53 -3.02
N GLN A 172 -9.61 23.87 -2.91
CA GLN A 172 -10.68 22.89 -2.73
C GLN A 172 -10.77 21.88 -3.89
N ASN A 173 -10.64 22.36 -5.13
CA ASN A 173 -10.67 21.47 -6.30
C ASN A 173 -9.47 20.52 -6.35
N ILE A 174 -8.28 20.97 -5.99
CA ILE A 174 -7.08 20.10 -5.92
C ILE A 174 -7.23 19.06 -4.81
N LEU A 175 -7.76 19.46 -3.64
CA LEU A 175 -8.06 18.53 -2.54
C LEU A 175 -9.09 17.47 -2.98
N LYS A 176 -10.15 17.89 -3.67
CA LYS A 176 -11.16 16.96 -4.22
C LYS A 176 -10.53 15.96 -5.20
N LEU A 177 -9.65 16.42 -6.09
CA LEU A 177 -8.94 15.51 -7.01
C LEU A 177 -8.10 14.49 -6.25
N TYR A 178 -7.41 14.90 -5.20
CA TYR A 178 -6.62 13.99 -4.38
C TYR A 178 -7.48 12.94 -3.67
N GLU A 179 -8.60 13.36 -3.08
CA GLU A 179 -9.52 12.48 -2.34
C GLU A 179 -10.21 11.45 -3.26
N GLU A 180 -10.54 11.83 -4.49
CA GLU A 180 -11.25 10.98 -5.46
C GLU A 180 -10.33 10.06 -6.28
N ILE A 181 -9.05 10.42 -6.45
CA ILE A 181 -8.08 9.66 -7.26
C ILE A 181 -7.15 8.79 -6.38
N GLY A 182 -6.78 9.29 -5.20
CA GLY A 182 -5.84 8.60 -4.32
C GLY A 182 -4.49 8.30 -4.99
N THR A 183 -4.12 7.03 -5.08
CA THR A 183 -2.84 6.58 -5.65
C THR A 183 -2.93 6.15 -7.11
N GLU A 184 -4.09 6.31 -7.75
CA GLU A 184 -4.29 5.89 -9.14
C GLU A 184 -3.54 6.77 -10.14
N VAL A 185 -3.17 6.18 -11.28
CA VAL A 185 -2.62 6.94 -12.41
C VAL A 185 -3.77 7.64 -13.13
N PHE A 186 -3.67 8.95 -13.29
CA PHE A 186 -4.70 9.77 -13.90
C PHE A 186 -4.14 10.67 -14.99
N GLY A 187 -5.04 11.23 -15.80
CA GLY A 187 -4.71 12.20 -16.83
C GLY A 187 -5.83 13.21 -16.99
N ASN A 188 -5.76 14.02 -18.05
CA ASN A 188 -6.69 15.13 -18.28
C ASN A 188 -8.18 14.72 -18.19
N SER A 189 -8.55 13.62 -18.85
CA SER A 189 -9.93 13.11 -18.88
C SER A 189 -10.52 12.87 -17.49
N ARG A 190 -9.72 12.34 -16.55
CA ARG A 190 -10.17 12.06 -15.18
C ARG A 190 -10.37 13.35 -14.38
N VAL A 191 -9.53 14.36 -14.62
CA VAL A 191 -9.68 15.69 -14.01
C VAL A 191 -10.95 16.39 -14.52
N VAL A 192 -11.25 16.27 -15.82
CA VAL A 192 -12.49 16.77 -16.43
C VAL A 192 -13.71 16.12 -15.79
N GLU A 193 -13.69 14.80 -15.61
CA GLU A 193 -14.78 14.04 -15.00
C GLU A 193 -15.06 14.49 -13.55
N ILE A 194 -14.03 14.58 -12.71
CA ILE A 194 -14.19 14.88 -11.27
C ILE A 194 -14.59 16.35 -11.02
N LEU A 195 -14.04 17.28 -11.81
CA LEU A 195 -14.27 18.72 -11.62
C LEU A 195 -15.35 19.30 -12.53
N GLY A 196 -15.85 18.54 -13.51
CA GLY A 196 -16.84 19.01 -14.49
C GLY A 196 -16.37 20.25 -15.27
N CYS A 197 -15.07 20.31 -15.61
CA CYS A 197 -14.45 21.47 -16.26
C CYS A 197 -13.98 21.17 -17.69
N SER A 198 -13.61 22.21 -18.46
CA SER A 198 -13.09 22.01 -19.82
C SER A 198 -11.70 21.35 -19.82
N GLU A 199 -11.33 20.67 -20.90
CA GLU A 199 -10.00 20.03 -21.06
C GLU A 199 -8.83 21.02 -20.91
N VAL A 200 -9.02 22.27 -21.34
CA VAL A 200 -8.05 23.35 -21.16
C VAL A 200 -7.88 23.68 -19.67
N THR A 201 -8.98 23.70 -18.93
CA THR A 201 -8.98 23.95 -17.49
C THR A 201 -8.33 22.79 -16.74
N ALA A 202 -8.63 21.54 -17.11
CA ALA A 202 -8.01 20.35 -16.56
C ALA A 202 -6.49 20.32 -16.79
N THR A 203 -6.04 20.69 -18.00
CA THR A 203 -4.61 20.86 -18.31
C THR A 203 -3.95 21.89 -17.39
N SER A 204 -4.65 23.00 -17.13
CA SER A 204 -4.15 24.03 -16.21
C SER A 204 -3.99 23.50 -14.78
N TYR A 205 -4.91 22.66 -14.29
CA TYR A 205 -4.76 22.01 -12.99
C TYR A 205 -3.57 21.06 -12.94
N LEU A 206 -3.39 20.21 -13.97
CA LEU A 206 -2.23 19.30 -14.03
C LEU A 206 -0.91 20.06 -13.97
N LYS A 207 -0.74 21.12 -14.77
CA LYS A 207 0.45 21.97 -14.74
C LYS A 207 0.69 22.63 -13.37
N ARG A 208 -0.38 23.09 -12.69
CA ARG A 208 -0.25 23.67 -11.34
C ARG A 208 0.21 22.63 -10.33
N MET A 209 -0.34 21.42 -10.40
CA MET A 209 0.02 20.34 -9.49
C MET A 209 1.45 19.82 -9.75
N GLU A 210 1.88 19.76 -11.00
CA GLU A 210 3.22 19.33 -11.41
C GLU A 210 4.29 20.41 -11.18
N ASP A 211 4.16 21.56 -11.84
CA ASP A 211 5.24 22.56 -11.91
C ASP A 211 5.35 23.39 -10.63
N LYS A 212 4.20 23.77 -10.05
CA LYS A 212 4.12 24.76 -8.98
C LYS A 212 4.06 24.14 -7.60
N LEU A 213 3.24 23.12 -7.43
CA LEU A 213 3.07 22.42 -6.15
C LEU A 213 3.99 21.20 -6.02
N LYS A 214 4.47 20.64 -7.14
CA LYS A 214 5.28 19.41 -7.19
C LYS A 214 4.65 18.25 -6.42
N ILE A 215 3.33 18.14 -6.51
CA ILE A 215 2.53 17.13 -5.81
C ILE A 215 2.13 15.96 -6.71
N ILE A 216 2.43 16.04 -8.01
CA ILE A 216 2.24 14.93 -8.96
C ILE A 216 3.52 14.73 -9.77
N VAL A 217 3.74 13.49 -10.22
CA VAL A 217 4.86 13.11 -11.09
C VAL A 217 4.34 12.39 -12.35
N PRO A 218 4.98 12.62 -13.51
CA PRO A 218 4.63 11.91 -14.73
C PRO A 218 4.96 10.42 -14.63
N VAL A 219 4.14 9.58 -15.26
CA VAL A 219 4.34 8.12 -15.31
C VAL A 219 4.84 7.73 -16.69
N GLU A 220 6.07 7.22 -16.77
CA GLU A 220 6.64 6.72 -18.02
C GLU A 220 5.96 5.42 -18.47
N GLY A 221 5.83 5.22 -19.79
CA GLY A 221 5.30 3.99 -20.37
C GLY A 221 3.77 3.91 -20.55
N MET A 222 2.99 4.85 -20.01
CA MET A 222 1.50 4.85 -20.10
C MET A 222 0.92 5.90 -21.08
N GLY A 223 1.76 6.47 -21.94
CA GLY A 223 1.39 7.54 -22.87
C GLY A 223 1.62 8.95 -22.30
N LYS A 224 1.77 9.94 -23.18
CA LYS A 224 2.05 11.33 -22.76
C LYS A 224 0.88 11.90 -21.93
N GLY A 225 1.20 12.58 -20.82
CA GLY A 225 0.22 13.27 -19.98
C GLY A 225 -0.50 12.40 -18.94
N LYS A 226 0.15 11.31 -18.49
CA LYS A 226 -0.28 10.49 -17.34
C LYS A 226 0.54 10.81 -16.12
N TYR A 227 -0.13 10.92 -14.97
CA TYR A 227 0.42 11.39 -13.71
C TYR A 227 -0.04 10.52 -12.54
N ARG A 228 0.74 10.51 -11.47
CA ARG A 228 0.33 10.01 -10.15
C ARG A 228 0.65 11.05 -9.09
N PHE A 229 -0.08 11.04 -7.97
CA PHE A 229 0.32 11.86 -6.83
C PHE A 229 1.65 11.38 -6.25
N SER A 230 2.53 12.34 -5.94
CA SER A 230 3.78 12.15 -5.23
C SER A 230 3.48 12.19 -3.74
N VAL A 231 2.81 11.13 -3.27
CA VAL A 231 2.69 10.83 -1.84
C VAL A 231 3.92 10.02 -1.46
#